data_AF-A0A2J0LIY1-F1
#
_entry.id   AF-A0A2J0LIY1-F1
#
_cell.length_a   1.000
_cell.length_b   1.000
_cell.length_c   1.000
_cell.angle_alpha   90.00
_cell.angle_beta   90.00
_cell.angle_gamma   90.00
#
_symmetry.space_group_name_H-M   'P 1'
#
loop_
_entity.id
_entity.type
_entity.pdbx_description
1 polymer ?
#
loop_
_entity_poly.entity_id
_entity_poly.type
_entity_poly.pdbx_seq_one_letter_code
_entity_poly.pdbx_strand_id
1 'polypeptide(L)'
;MFKKGFTLLELLIVVIIIGILATVALPQYTTTIEKARSAEAVINVGAIRVALDRYWYQIGALPANNNFLSLDIDNPNLVTNKLYTYEFRDDGTTGTVRKYTVTATRVGLPDTWVKWKQLDNITGKIT
;
A
#
# COMPACT_ATOMS: atom_id res chain seq x y z
N MET A 1 -0.72 -33.55 51.78
CA MET A 1 -1.02 -33.31 50.35
C MET A 1 0.09 -32.44 49.79
N PHE A 2 1.13 -33.03 49.18
CA PHE A 2 2.28 -32.28 48.69
C PHE A 2 1.91 -31.59 47.38
N LYS A 3 1.80 -30.25 47.40
CA LYS A 3 1.73 -29.47 46.17
C LYS A 3 3.09 -29.58 45.46
N LYS A 4 3.12 -30.22 44.30
CA LYS A 4 4.29 -30.20 43.41
C LYS A 4 4.49 -28.75 42.94
N GLY A 5 5.56 -28.12 43.39
CA GLY A 5 6.01 -26.82 42.89
C GLY A 5 6.65 -26.97 41.51
N PHE A 6 6.52 -25.94 40.68
CA PHE A 6 7.19 -25.84 39.38
C PHE A 6 8.70 -25.84 39.59
N THR A 7 9.45 -26.62 38.79
CA THR A 7 10.92 -26.61 38.89
C THR A 7 11.50 -25.43 38.12
N LEU A 8 12.60 -24.86 38.62
CA LEU A 8 13.33 -23.81 37.92
C LEU A 8 13.86 -24.28 36.57
N LEU A 9 14.17 -25.58 36.45
CA LEU A 9 14.66 -26.19 35.22
C LEU A 9 13.56 -26.29 34.15
N GLU A 10 12.33 -26.61 34.53
CA GLU A 10 11.18 -26.58 33.62
C GLU A 10 10.98 -25.18 33.05
N LEU A 11 11.08 -24.15 33.88
CA LEU A 11 10.92 -22.77 33.42
C LEU A 11 12.10 -22.32 32.54
N LEU A 12 13.33 -22.74 32.85
CA LEU A 12 14.53 -22.41 32.07
C LEU A 12 14.47 -22.97 30.65
N ILE A 13 14.07 -24.23 30.48
CA ILE A 13 13.94 -24.84 29.14
C ILE A 13 12.84 -24.14 28.33
N VAL A 14 11.73 -23.77 28.96
CA VAL A 14 10.64 -23.06 28.29
C VAL A 14 11.10 -21.70 27.75
N VAL A 15 11.83 -20.92 28.54
CA VAL A 15 12.35 -19.61 28.09
C VAL A 15 13.38 -19.77 26.98
N ILE A 16 14.22 -20.82 27.03
CA ILE A 16 15.18 -21.13 25.95
C ILE A 16 14.44 -21.43 24.64
N ILE A 17 13.43 -22.30 24.68
CA ILE A 17 12.65 -22.67 23.48
C ILE A 17 11.93 -21.43 22.93
N ILE A 18 11.29 -20.62 23.77
CA ILE A 18 10.62 -19.37 23.35
C ILE A 18 11.64 -18.40 22.75
N GLY A 19 12.85 -18.29 23.30
CA GLY A 19 13.91 -17.44 22.76
C GLY A 19 14.34 -17.83 21.34
N ILE A 20 14.49 -19.14 21.09
CA ILE A 20 14.83 -19.66 19.75
C ILE A 20 13.69 -19.37 18.76
N LEU A 21 12.44 -19.65 19.16
CA LEU A 21 11.26 -19.42 18.30
C LEU A 21 11.06 -17.92 17.99
N ALA A 22 11.26 -17.03 18.97
CA ALA A 22 11.09 -15.60 18.80
C ALA A 22 12.07 -15.03 17.76
N THR A 23 13.32 -15.50 17.77
CA THR A 23 14.37 -15.04 16.85
C THR A 23 14.03 -15.36 15.39
N VAL A 24 13.41 -16.52 15.13
CA VAL A 24 12.98 -16.93 13.78
C VAL A 24 11.67 -16.25 13.37
N ALA A 25 10.73 -16.08 14.29
CA ALA A 25 9.40 -15.55 13.99
C ALA A 25 9.37 -14.05 13.70
N LEU A 26 10.19 -13.26 14.41
CA LEU A 26 10.20 -11.80 14.27
C LEU A 26 10.50 -11.27 12.84
N PRO A 27 11.56 -11.70 12.14
CA PRO A 27 11.82 -11.21 10.78
C PRO A 27 10.75 -11.64 9.77
N GLN A 28 10.11 -12.79 9.96
CA GLN A 28 9.02 -13.24 9.09
C GLN A 28 7.74 -12.41 9.30
N TYR A 29 7.47 -11.97 10.53
CA TYR A 29 6.31 -11.16 10.85
C TYR A 29 6.36 -9.78 10.18
N THR A 30 7.50 -9.10 10.25
CA THR A 30 7.66 -7.76 9.64
C THR A 30 7.53 -7.80 8.12
N THR A 31 8.15 -8.79 7.47
CA THR A 31 8.06 -8.96 6.01
C THR A 31 6.64 -9.26 5.53
N THR A 32 5.85 -10.00 6.32
CA THR A 32 4.45 -10.30 6.02
C THR A 32 3.58 -9.05 6.09
N ILE A 33 3.76 -8.20 7.12
CA ILE A 33 3.05 -6.93 7.25
C ILE A 33 3.41 -6.01 6.08
N GLU A 34 4.69 -5.88 5.74
CA GLU A 34 5.13 -5.05 4.61
C GLU A 34 4.50 -5.54 3.29
N LYS A 35 4.39 -6.85 3.09
CA LYS A 35 3.72 -7.43 1.91
C LYS A 35 2.22 -7.15 1.90
N ALA A 36 1.55 -7.21 3.05
CA ALA A 36 0.13 -6.86 3.15
C ALA A 36 -0.09 -5.37 2.82
N ARG A 37 0.80 -4.49 3.30
CA ARG A 37 0.74 -3.05 3.08
C ARG A 37 1.05 -2.65 1.64
N SER A 38 1.96 -3.35 0.97
CA SER A 38 2.20 -3.13 -0.46
C SER A 38 1.03 -3.63 -1.32
N ALA A 39 0.37 -4.72 -0.94
CA ALA A 39 -0.86 -5.16 -1.60
C ALA A 39 -2.00 -4.14 -1.42
N GLU A 40 -2.14 -3.55 -0.23
CA GLU A 40 -3.06 -2.44 0.03
C GLU A 40 -2.78 -1.24 -0.88
N ALA A 41 -1.50 -0.91 -1.12
CA ALA A 41 -1.13 0.16 -2.04
C ALA A 41 -1.58 -0.11 -3.49
N VAL A 42 -1.47 -1.36 -3.96
CA VAL A 42 -1.96 -1.75 -5.30
C VAL A 42 -3.48 -1.59 -5.40
N ILE A 43 -4.21 -1.98 -4.35
CA ILE A 43 -5.67 -1.84 -4.29
C ILE A 43 -6.07 -0.36 -4.35
N ASN A 44 -5.42 0.49 -3.54
CA ASN A 44 -5.68 1.92 -3.52
C ASN A 44 -5.37 2.60 -4.85
N VAL A 45 -4.27 2.23 -5.52
CA VAL A 45 -3.97 2.71 -6.89
C VAL A 45 -5.08 2.31 -7.87
N GLY A 46 -5.60 1.09 -7.76
CA GLY A 46 -6.73 0.63 -8.57
C GLY A 46 -8.02 1.42 -8.31
N ALA A 47 -8.33 1.74 -7.06
CA ALA A 47 -9.48 2.56 -6.69
C ALA A 47 -9.35 3.99 -7.25
N ILE A 48 -8.17 4.60 -7.12
CA ILE A 48 -7.88 5.93 -7.67
C ILE A 48 -8.06 5.94 -9.18
N ARG A 49 -7.55 4.92 -9.90
CA ARG A 49 -7.74 4.79 -11.35
C ARG A 49 -9.21 4.81 -11.74
N VAL A 50 -10.03 3.97 -11.10
CA VAL A 50 -11.48 3.92 -11.39
C VAL A 50 -12.16 5.25 -11.10
N ALA A 51 -11.75 5.95 -10.04
CA ALA A 51 -12.28 7.26 -9.70
C ALA A 51 -11.90 8.33 -10.72
N LEU A 52 -10.66 8.33 -11.21
CA LEU A 52 -10.19 9.24 -12.26
C LEU A 52 -10.95 9.00 -13.57
N ASP A 53 -11.19 7.74 -13.93
CA ASP A 53 -11.98 7.39 -15.10
C ASP A 53 -13.41 7.93 -14.98
N ARG A 54 -14.07 7.75 -13.83
CA ARG A 54 -15.42 8.27 -13.55
C ARG A 54 -15.45 9.81 -13.62
N TYR A 55 -14.52 10.47 -12.95
CA TYR A 55 -14.43 11.93 -12.93
C TYR A 55 -14.27 12.49 -14.33
N TRP A 56 -13.42 11.84 -15.15
CA TRP A 56 -13.30 12.23 -16.53
C TRP A 56 -14.62 12.11 -17.29
N TYR A 57 -15.34 10.98 -17.18
CA TYR A 57 -16.62 10.82 -17.90
C TYR A 57 -17.64 11.91 -17.56
N GLN A 58 -17.55 12.50 -16.36
CA GLN A 58 -18.44 13.58 -15.93
C GLN A 58 -17.99 14.96 -16.38
N ILE A 59 -16.70 15.27 -16.24
CA ILE A 59 -16.18 16.64 -16.35
C ILE A 59 -15.33 16.85 -17.61
N GLY A 60 -14.85 15.78 -18.22
CA GLY A 60 -14.04 15.83 -19.44
C GLY A 60 -12.58 16.24 -19.19
N ALA A 61 -12.12 16.25 -17.94
CA ALA A 61 -10.76 16.58 -17.54
C ALA A 61 -10.36 15.78 -16.29
N LEU A 62 -9.06 15.70 -15.98
CA LEU A 62 -8.55 15.19 -14.71
C LEU A 62 -8.61 16.29 -13.63
N PRO A 63 -8.71 15.93 -12.33
CA PRO A 63 -8.62 16.92 -11.27
C PRO A 63 -7.27 17.65 -11.28
N ALA A 64 -7.30 18.97 -11.15
CA ALA A 64 -6.10 19.76 -10.98
C ALA A 64 -5.42 19.48 -9.63
N ASN A 65 -4.09 19.65 -9.58
CA ASN A 65 -3.28 19.67 -8.35
C ASN A 65 -3.41 18.43 -7.46
N ASN A 66 -3.58 17.24 -8.05
CA ASN A 66 -3.73 15.97 -7.32
C ASN A 66 -4.86 16.02 -6.27
N ASN A 67 -5.95 16.74 -6.57
CA ASN A 67 -7.02 16.97 -5.61
C ASN A 67 -7.96 15.76 -5.45
N PHE A 68 -7.69 14.95 -4.43
CA PHE A 68 -8.51 13.80 -4.07
C PHE A 68 -9.93 14.16 -3.59
N LEU A 69 -10.19 15.38 -3.09
CA LEU A 69 -11.55 15.74 -2.63
C LEU A 69 -12.56 15.84 -3.77
N SER A 70 -12.07 16.09 -4.98
CA SER A 70 -12.92 16.13 -6.17
C SER A 70 -13.20 14.74 -6.75
N LEU A 71 -12.46 13.74 -6.28
CA LEU A 71 -12.70 12.34 -6.59
C LEU A 71 -13.67 11.79 -5.55
N ASP A 72 -14.69 11.06 -5.99
CA ASP A 72 -15.66 10.38 -5.13
C ASP A 72 -15.04 9.12 -4.48
N ILE A 73 -13.93 9.32 -3.75
CA ILE A 73 -13.20 8.31 -2.98
C ILE A 73 -12.66 8.93 -1.69
N ASP A 74 -12.53 8.10 -0.66
CA ASP A 74 -11.79 8.48 0.53
C ASP A 74 -10.32 8.72 0.18
N ASN A 75 -9.77 9.86 0.59
CA ASN A 75 -8.38 10.21 0.29
C ASN A 75 -7.42 9.29 1.08
N PRO A 76 -6.69 8.36 0.40
CA PRO A 76 -5.83 7.42 1.09
C PRO A 76 -4.60 8.11 1.73
N ASN A 77 -4.32 9.36 1.39
CA ASN A 77 -3.25 10.15 2.01
C ASN A 77 -3.59 10.68 3.41
N LEU A 78 -4.87 10.66 3.82
CA LEU A 78 -5.30 11.13 5.14
C LEU A 78 -5.26 10.04 6.21
N VAL A 79 -5.01 8.79 5.82
CA VAL A 79 -4.90 7.66 6.75
C VAL A 79 -3.69 7.84 7.68
N THR A 80 -3.90 7.64 8.98
CA THR A 80 -2.83 7.68 9.98
C THR A 80 -1.88 6.49 9.82
N ASN A 81 -0.58 6.71 10.02
CA ASN A 81 0.47 5.68 9.90
C ASN A 81 0.54 5.02 8.51
N LYS A 82 0.33 5.80 7.46
CA LYS A 82 0.44 5.35 6.07
C LYS A 82 1.89 4.98 5.72
N LEU A 83 2.05 3.86 5.01
CA LEU A 83 3.32 3.43 4.43
C LEU A 83 3.52 3.94 3.00
N TYR A 84 2.44 4.37 2.34
CA TYR A 84 2.48 4.89 0.97
C TYR A 84 1.71 6.21 0.87
N THR A 85 2.22 7.14 0.08
CA THR A 85 1.52 8.34 -0.38
C THR A 85 1.15 8.18 -1.84
N TYR A 86 -0.01 8.70 -2.22
CA TYR A 86 -0.58 8.52 -3.55
C TYR A 86 -0.68 9.85 -4.26
N GLU A 87 -0.30 9.87 -5.51
CA GLU A 87 -0.42 11.02 -6.40
C GLU A 87 -0.88 10.53 -7.77
N PHE A 88 -1.66 11.34 -8.46
CA PHE A 88 -2.04 11.08 -9.84
C PHE A 88 -1.68 12.28 -10.70
N ARG A 89 -1.13 12.05 -11.88
CA ARG A 89 -0.70 13.10 -12.80
C ARG A 89 -1.36 12.89 -14.14
N ASP A 90 -1.92 13.96 -14.69
CA ASP A 90 -2.30 14.01 -16.09
C ASP A 90 -1.03 14.02 -16.96
N ASP A 91 -0.88 13.02 -17.82
CA ASP A 91 0.21 12.93 -18.78
C ASP A 91 -0.22 13.45 -20.18
N GLY A 92 -1.36 14.13 -20.22
CA GLY A 92 -1.94 14.74 -21.40
C GLY A 92 -2.62 13.73 -22.31
N THR A 93 -2.88 14.16 -23.54
CA THR A 93 -3.49 13.32 -24.58
C THR A 93 -2.54 13.21 -25.76
N THR A 94 -2.29 12.00 -26.27
CA THR A 94 -1.59 11.80 -27.55
C THR A 94 -2.62 11.36 -28.58
N GLY A 95 -2.99 12.26 -29.51
CA GLY A 95 -4.09 12.00 -30.44
C GLY A 95 -5.43 11.91 -29.71
N THR A 96 -6.18 10.82 -29.90
CA THR A 96 -7.44 10.54 -29.17
C THR A 96 -7.20 9.80 -27.84
N VAL A 97 -5.94 9.60 -27.45
CA VAL A 97 -5.56 8.69 -26.36
C VAL A 97 -5.19 9.41 -25.07
N ARG A 98 -6.01 9.12 -24.05
CA ARG A 98 -5.88 9.21 -22.59
C ARG A 98 -4.57 8.75 -22.00
N LYS A 99 -3.80 9.62 -21.33
CA LYS A 99 -2.65 9.19 -20.53
C LYS A 99 -2.67 9.87 -19.17
N TYR A 100 -2.65 9.06 -18.12
CA TYR A 100 -2.39 9.51 -16.76
C TYR A 100 -1.56 8.47 -16.02
N THR A 101 -0.83 8.91 -15.00
CA THR A 101 -0.03 8.06 -14.13
C THR A 101 -0.54 8.21 -12.70
N VAL A 102 -0.81 7.09 -12.03
CA VAL A 102 -1.03 7.04 -10.59
C VAL A 102 0.21 6.44 -9.96
N THR A 103 0.81 7.15 -9.01
CA THR A 103 2.02 6.75 -8.31
C THR A 103 1.73 6.59 -6.83
N ALA A 104 2.04 5.42 -6.28
CA ALA A 104 2.17 5.23 -4.84
C ALA A 104 3.66 5.24 -4.47
N THR A 105 4.06 6.16 -3.61
CA THR A 105 5.44 6.33 -3.13
C THR A 105 5.54 5.87 -1.70
N ARG A 106 6.47 4.97 -1.39
CA ARG A 106 6.70 4.56 0.00
C ARG A 106 7.18 5.74 0.83
N VAL A 107 6.56 5.92 1.99
CA VAL A 107 6.93 6.97 2.94
C VAL A 107 8.27 6.63 3.57
N GLY A 108 9.18 7.61 3.61
CA GLY A 108 10.50 7.48 4.24
C GLY A 108 11.55 6.77 3.39
N LEU A 109 11.22 6.32 2.17
CA LEU A 109 12.19 5.76 1.22
C LEU A 109 11.95 6.30 -0.19
N PRO A 110 12.92 6.99 -0.81
CA PRO A 110 12.68 7.75 -2.04
C PRO A 110 12.42 6.89 -3.28
N ASP A 111 12.75 5.59 -3.29
CA ASP A 111 12.92 4.81 -4.54
C ASP A 111 12.03 3.55 -4.63
N THR A 112 11.07 3.40 -3.71
CA THR A 112 10.12 2.27 -3.74
C THR A 112 8.74 2.77 -4.13
N TRP A 113 8.45 2.73 -5.42
CA TRP A 113 7.18 3.15 -5.98
C TRP A 113 6.41 1.98 -6.56
N VAL A 114 5.09 2.05 -6.48
CA VAL A 114 4.19 1.31 -7.36
C VAL A 114 3.60 2.32 -8.32
N LYS A 115 3.90 2.19 -9.62
CA LYS A 115 3.46 3.14 -10.65
C LYS A 115 2.49 2.45 -11.57
N TRP A 116 1.24 2.91 -11.58
CA TRP A 116 0.33 2.54 -12.65
C TRP A 116 0.32 3.63 -13.70
N LYS A 117 0.68 3.27 -14.93
CA LYS A 117 0.67 4.20 -16.06
C LYS A 117 -0.35 3.75 -17.09
N GLN A 118 -1.28 4.64 -17.42
CA GLN A 118 -2.12 4.47 -18.58
C GLN A 118 -1.30 4.77 -19.84
N LEU A 119 -1.19 3.78 -20.71
CA LEU A 119 -0.49 3.93 -21.99
C LEU A 119 -1.47 4.21 -23.12
N ASP A 120 -2.69 3.67 -23.01
CA ASP A 120 -3.77 3.91 -23.95
C ASP A 120 -5.16 3.99 -23.28
N ASN A 121 -6.22 4.27 -24.04
CA ASN A 121 -7.59 4.44 -23.53
C ASN A 121 -8.23 3.19 -22.89
N ILE A 122 -7.55 2.04 -22.94
CA ILE A 122 -8.11 0.72 -22.63
C ILE A 122 -7.19 -0.06 -21.66
N THR A 123 -5.89 0.26 -21.65
CA THR A 123 -4.80 -0.51 -21.06
C THR A 123 -3.85 0.41 -20.31
N GLY A 124 -3.58 0.05 -19.05
CA GLY A 124 -2.43 0.58 -18.32
C GLY A 124 -1.79 -0.51 -17.49
N LYS A 125 -0.52 -0.31 -17.19
CA LYS A 125 0.36 -1.34 -16.63
C LYS A 125 0.87 -0.89 -15.26
N ILE A 126 0.83 -1.80 -14.29
CA ILE A 126 1.56 -1.63 -13.03
C ILE A 126 3.04 -1.86 -13.33
N THR A 127 3.87 -0.88 -13.00
CA THR A 127 5.33 -0.90 -13.09
C THR A 127 5.92 -0.64 -11.72
#